data_AF-A0A7X0E4S6-F1
#
_entry.id   AF-A0A7X0E4S6-F1
#
_cell.length_a   1.000
_cell.length_b   1.000
_cell.length_c   1.000
_cell.angle_alpha   90.00
_cell.angle_beta   90.00
_cell.angle_gamma   90.00
#
_symmetry.space_group_name_H-M   'P 1'
#
loop_
_entity.id
_entity.type
_entity.pdbx_description
1 polymer ?
#
loop_
_entity_poly.entity_id
_entity_poly.type
_entity_poly.pdbx_seq_one_letter_code
_entity_poly.pdbx_strand_id
1 'polypeptide(L)'
;MNPSQKTAVQTTDSLAPARLQQESRNVTMLPRHWEWLALQSRSASGTLRLLIDDARRDRDGAYRVQESKEKCYQFMRDMAGNRSHFEEAIRALFAANAAMFHEKIALWPAAIREEISTLSAPVWASVTEAESGS
;
A
#
# COMPACT_ATOMS: atom_id res chain seq x y z
N MET A 1 -43.79 -27.71 -40.92
CA MET A 1 -44.22 -27.54 -39.52
C MET A 1 -43.43 -28.52 -38.65
N ASN A 2 -42.88 -27.98 -37.57
CA ASN A 2 -41.94 -28.44 -36.54
C ASN A 2 -41.39 -29.90 -36.45
N PRO A 3 -40.06 -30.03 -36.17
CA PRO A 3 -39.40 -31.25 -35.69
C PRO A 3 -39.51 -31.43 -34.16
N SER A 4 -39.71 -32.65 -33.68
CA SER A 4 -39.63 -32.99 -32.25
C SER A 4 -38.20 -33.43 -31.90
N GLN A 5 -37.38 -32.50 -31.44
CA GLN A 5 -36.10 -32.82 -30.80
C GLN A 5 -36.35 -33.21 -29.34
N LYS A 6 -35.92 -34.42 -28.99
CA LYS A 6 -35.86 -34.93 -27.63
C LYS A 6 -34.71 -34.23 -26.89
N THR A 7 -35.07 -33.42 -25.90
CA THR A 7 -34.14 -32.69 -25.02
C THR A 7 -33.36 -33.69 -24.16
N ALA A 8 -32.07 -33.85 -24.44
CA ALA A 8 -31.13 -34.44 -23.48
C ALA A 8 -30.59 -33.30 -22.61
N VAL A 9 -31.02 -33.30 -21.34
CA VAL A 9 -30.49 -32.41 -20.32
C VAL A 9 -29.02 -32.77 -20.10
N GLN A 10 -28.11 -31.90 -20.52
CA GLN A 10 -26.69 -32.03 -20.17
C GLN A 10 -26.50 -31.51 -18.75
N THR A 11 -26.42 -32.43 -17.81
CA THR A 11 -25.87 -32.19 -16.48
C THR A 11 -24.36 -32.04 -16.62
N THR A 12 -23.87 -30.81 -16.51
CA THR A 12 -22.45 -30.56 -16.21
C THR A 12 -22.38 -29.70 -14.97
N ASP A 13 -22.61 -30.35 -13.83
CA ASP A 13 -22.12 -29.84 -12.56
C ASP A 13 -20.61 -30.11 -12.53
N SER A 14 -19.82 -29.06 -12.73
CA SER A 14 -18.39 -29.04 -12.42
C SER A 14 -17.97 -27.61 -12.14
N LEU A 15 -18.27 -27.18 -10.92
CA LEU A 15 -17.58 -26.08 -10.26
C LEU A 15 -16.11 -26.47 -10.03
N ALA A 16 -15.32 -26.42 -11.10
CA ALA A 16 -13.87 -26.45 -10.98
C ALA A 16 -13.42 -25.18 -10.22
N PRO A 17 -12.48 -25.27 -9.26
CA PRO A 17 -12.00 -24.10 -8.55
C PRO A 17 -11.39 -23.11 -9.56
N ALA A 18 -11.77 -21.84 -9.44
CA ALA A 18 -11.23 -20.76 -10.25
C ALA A 18 -9.71 -20.74 -10.13
N ARG A 19 -9.02 -21.23 -11.17
CA ARG A 19 -7.56 -21.15 -11.24
C ARG A 19 -7.20 -19.67 -11.34
N LEU A 20 -6.53 -19.16 -10.31
CA LEU A 20 -5.92 -17.83 -10.33
C LEU A 20 -4.90 -17.81 -11.47
N GLN A 21 -5.24 -17.14 -12.57
CA GLN A 21 -4.36 -16.98 -13.71
C GLN A 21 -3.23 -16.04 -13.28
N GLN A 22 -2.05 -16.60 -13.01
CA GLN A 22 -0.86 -15.80 -12.74
C GLN A 22 -0.27 -15.35 -14.09
N GLU A 23 -0.12 -14.05 -14.29
CA GLU A 23 0.62 -13.52 -15.44
C GLU A 23 2.11 -13.88 -15.30
N SER A 24 2.62 -14.73 -16.18
CA SER A 24 4.05 -15.05 -16.23
C SER A 24 4.83 -13.91 -16.89
N ARG A 25 5.81 -13.34 -16.18
CA ARG A 25 6.74 -12.34 -16.71
C ARG A 25 8.18 -12.84 -16.56
N ASN A 26 9.03 -12.56 -17.55
CA ASN A 26 10.44 -12.96 -17.53
C ASN A 26 11.26 -12.02 -16.64
N VAL A 27 12.10 -12.59 -15.77
CA VAL A 27 13.00 -11.85 -14.88
C VAL A 27 14.43 -12.31 -15.12
N THR A 28 15.35 -11.36 -15.27
CA THR A 28 16.79 -11.63 -15.41
C THR A 28 17.48 -11.46 -14.06
N MET A 29 18.23 -12.47 -13.62
CA MET A 29 18.99 -12.44 -12.36
C MET A 29 20.42 -12.92 -12.57
N LEU A 30 21.31 -12.56 -11.63
CA LEU A 30 22.69 -13.00 -11.63
C LEU A 30 22.80 -14.51 -11.32
N PRO A 31 23.77 -15.24 -11.89
CA PRO A 31 23.90 -16.69 -11.73
C PRO A 31 23.92 -17.15 -10.27
N ARG A 32 24.68 -16.46 -9.40
CA ARG A 32 24.73 -16.74 -7.96
C ARG A 32 23.36 -16.70 -7.26
N HIS A 33 22.44 -15.86 -7.74
CA HIS A 33 21.10 -15.76 -7.15
C HIS A 33 20.23 -16.93 -7.61
N TRP A 34 20.40 -17.39 -8.85
CA TRP A 34 19.74 -18.59 -9.34
C TRP A 34 20.21 -19.85 -8.62
N GLU A 35 21.52 -19.97 -8.39
CA GLU A 35 22.09 -21.07 -7.60
C GLU A 35 21.51 -21.10 -6.19
N TRP A 36 21.48 -19.95 -5.51
CA TRP A 36 20.84 -19.84 -4.21
C TRP A 36 19.35 -20.18 -4.24
N LEU A 37 18.62 -19.75 -5.27
CA LEU A 37 17.19 -20.00 -5.43
C LEU A 37 16.88 -21.49 -5.71
N ALA A 38 17.79 -22.20 -6.41
CA ALA A 38 17.67 -23.62 -6.70
C ALA A 38 17.90 -24.51 -5.47
N LEU A 39 18.61 -24.01 -4.44
CA LEU A 39 18.82 -24.70 -3.17
C LEU A 39 17.60 -24.66 -2.24
N GLN A 40 16.54 -23.92 -2.60
CA GLN A 40 15.38 -23.74 -1.75
C GLN A 40 14.43 -24.94 -1.85
N SER A 41 13.79 -25.31 -0.74
CA SER A 41 12.81 -26.41 -0.69
C SER A 41 11.48 -26.08 -1.38
N ARG A 42 11.22 -24.79 -1.64
CA ARG A 42 10.07 -24.30 -2.42
C ARG A 42 10.47 -24.06 -3.87
N SER A 43 9.46 -24.03 -4.75
CA SER A 43 9.66 -23.57 -6.12
C SER A 43 10.25 -22.16 -6.14
N ALA A 44 11.06 -21.86 -7.16
CA ALA A 44 11.66 -20.55 -7.38
C ALA A 44 10.65 -19.40 -7.22
N SER A 45 9.48 -19.52 -7.85
CA SER A 45 8.39 -18.54 -7.76
C SER A 45 7.82 -18.42 -6.34
N GLY A 46 7.74 -19.53 -5.59
CA GLY A 46 7.26 -19.54 -4.21
C GLY A 46 8.22 -18.81 -3.26
N THR A 47 9.52 -19.05 -3.40
CA THR A 47 10.54 -18.33 -2.60
C THR A 47 10.59 -16.85 -2.98
N LEU A 48 10.57 -16.52 -4.27
CA LEU A 48 10.53 -15.12 -4.72
C LEU A 48 9.31 -14.38 -4.17
N ARG A 49 8.13 -15.03 -4.15
CA ARG A 49 6.93 -14.43 -3.57
C ARG A 49 7.12 -14.12 -2.09
N LEU A 50 7.64 -15.07 -1.31
CA LEU A 50 7.92 -14.85 0.11
C LEU A 50 8.91 -13.70 0.33
N LEU A 51 10.02 -13.68 -0.40
CA LEU A 51 11.01 -12.59 -0.30
C LEU A 51 10.43 -11.23 -0.67
N ILE A 52 9.56 -11.17 -1.69
CA ILE A 52 8.86 -9.96 -2.08
C ILE A 52 7.87 -9.56 -0.98
N ASP A 53 7.11 -10.51 -0.43
CA ASP A 53 6.13 -10.24 0.62
C ASP A 53 6.82 -9.74 1.90
N ASP A 54 7.97 -10.32 2.27
CA ASP A 54 8.77 -9.87 3.41
C ASP A 54 9.38 -8.48 3.17
N ALA A 55 9.99 -8.26 2.00
CA ALA A 55 10.53 -6.96 1.64
C ALA A 55 9.44 -5.89 1.49
N ARG A 56 8.24 -6.27 1.04
CA ARG A 56 7.06 -5.39 1.00
C ARG A 56 6.56 -5.13 2.39
N ARG A 57 6.45 -6.11 3.28
CA ARG A 57 6.02 -5.90 4.66
C ARG A 57 6.95 -4.93 5.39
N ASP A 58 8.25 -5.08 5.22
CA ASP A 58 9.28 -4.21 5.81
C ASP A 58 9.25 -2.79 5.20
N ARG A 59 8.95 -2.70 3.89
CA ARG A 59 8.78 -1.40 3.19
C ARG A 59 7.40 -0.79 3.31
N ASP A 60 6.37 -1.54 3.65
CA ASP A 60 4.97 -1.12 3.61
C ASP A 60 4.71 -0.07 4.70
N GLY A 61 5.34 -0.19 5.87
CA GLY A 61 5.29 0.86 6.90
C GLY A 61 5.88 2.17 6.39
N ALA A 62 7.13 2.14 5.92
CA ALA A 62 7.81 3.32 5.39
C ALA A 62 7.14 3.89 4.12
N TYR A 63 6.63 3.03 3.24
CA TYR A 63 5.93 3.42 2.02
C TYR A 63 4.57 4.02 2.32
N ARG A 64 3.77 3.45 3.23
CA ARG A 64 2.49 4.03 3.65
C ARG A 64 2.70 5.38 4.33
N VAL A 65 3.75 5.53 5.13
CA VAL A 65 4.12 6.83 5.73
C VAL A 65 4.46 7.84 4.65
N GLN A 66 5.31 7.47 3.68
CA GLN A 66 5.70 8.36 2.59
C GLN A 66 4.51 8.74 1.69
N GLU A 67 3.67 7.77 1.33
CA GLU A 67 2.45 7.98 0.55
C GLU A 67 1.47 8.89 1.30
N SER A 68 1.35 8.73 2.61
CA SER A 68 0.51 9.58 3.46
C SER A 68 1.04 11.01 3.55
N LYS A 69 2.37 11.19 3.67
CA LYS A 69 3.01 12.51 3.61
C LYS A 69 2.75 13.20 2.28
N GLU A 70 2.88 12.48 1.17
CA GLU A 70 2.62 13.03 -0.18
C GLU A 70 1.15 13.39 -0.39
N LYS A 71 0.21 12.51 -0.01
CA LYS A 71 -1.23 12.78 -0.09
C LYS A 71 -1.63 13.98 0.76
N CYS A 72 -1.12 14.06 1.98
CA CYS A 72 -1.36 15.19 2.88
C CYS A 72 -0.76 16.48 2.30
N TYR A 73 0.47 16.45 1.78
CA TYR A 73 1.10 17.60 1.12
C TYR A 73 0.30 18.08 -0.09
N GLN A 74 -0.14 17.16 -0.95
CA GLN A 74 -0.93 17.51 -2.13
C GLN A 74 -2.27 18.14 -1.74
N PHE A 75 -2.98 17.55 -0.77
CA PHE A 75 -4.21 18.12 -0.23
C PHE A 75 -3.98 19.51 0.39
N MET A 76 -2.95 19.68 1.21
CA MET A 76 -2.61 20.96 1.81
C MET A 76 -2.25 22.00 0.75
N ARG A 77 -1.50 21.62 -0.30
CA ARG A 77 -1.14 22.53 -1.38
C ARG A 77 -2.38 23.04 -2.12
N ASP A 78 -3.31 22.13 -2.42
CA ASP A 78 -4.50 22.44 -3.20
C ASP A 78 -5.55 23.21 -2.35
N MET A 79 -5.66 22.91 -1.05
CA MET A 79 -6.66 23.52 -0.14
C MET A 79 -6.16 24.71 0.67
N ALA A 80 -4.85 24.81 0.92
CA ALA A 80 -4.25 25.77 1.83
C ALA A 80 -3.12 26.61 1.22
N GLY A 81 -2.94 26.59 -0.12
CA GLY A 81 -1.86 27.28 -0.83
C GLY A 81 -1.76 28.81 -0.64
N ASN A 82 -2.67 29.45 0.08
CA ASN A 82 -2.59 30.87 0.48
C ASN A 82 -2.91 31.08 1.98
N ARG A 83 -2.66 30.07 2.82
CA ARG A 83 -2.89 30.13 4.27
C ARG A 83 -1.57 30.33 5.01
N SER A 84 -1.62 31.10 6.10
CA SER A 84 -0.51 31.27 7.01
C SER A 84 -0.08 29.92 7.61
N HIS A 85 1.23 29.80 7.87
CA HIS A 85 1.89 28.63 8.46
C HIS A 85 1.93 27.35 7.61
N PHE A 86 1.66 27.45 6.30
CA PHE A 86 1.70 26.34 5.37
C PHE A 86 3.08 25.65 5.29
N GLU A 87 4.16 26.42 5.17
CA GLU A 87 5.51 25.87 5.05
C GLU A 87 5.98 25.22 6.36
N GLU A 88 5.65 25.82 7.51
CA GLU A 88 5.98 25.29 8.82
C GLU A 88 5.17 24.02 9.13
N ALA A 89 3.92 23.94 8.69
CA ALA A 89 3.11 22.73 8.77
C ALA A 89 3.70 21.60 7.91
N ILE A 90 4.12 21.88 6.67
CA ILE A 90 4.79 20.88 5.84
C ILE A 90 6.10 20.42 6.49
N ARG A 91 6.90 21.36 7.00
CA ARG A 91 8.15 21.02 7.70
C ARG A 91 7.88 20.11 8.91
N ALA A 92 6.82 20.38 9.68
CA ALA A 92 6.42 19.53 10.80
C ALA A 92 5.99 18.11 10.36
N LEU A 93 5.21 18.01 9.27
CA LEU A 93 4.75 16.74 8.70
C LEU A 93 5.93 15.86 8.26
N PHE A 94 6.90 16.44 7.55
CA PHE A 94 8.06 15.68 7.06
C PHE A 94 9.02 15.32 8.20
N ALA A 95 9.17 16.18 9.21
CA ALA A 95 9.94 15.93 10.42
C ALA A 95 9.25 14.98 11.42
N ALA A 96 8.07 14.46 11.11
CA ALA A 96 7.27 13.60 11.98
C ALA A 96 6.96 14.21 13.37
N ASN A 97 6.85 15.55 13.44
CA ASN A 97 6.51 16.26 14.69
C ASN A 97 5.01 16.59 14.73
N ALA A 98 4.21 15.68 15.29
CA ALA A 98 2.76 15.81 15.36
C ALA A 98 2.30 17.04 16.15
N ALA A 99 2.95 17.35 17.29
CA ALA A 99 2.58 18.48 18.14
C ALA A 99 2.72 19.83 17.41
N MET A 100 3.88 20.04 16.79
CA MET A 100 4.14 21.25 16.00
C MET A 100 3.20 21.32 14.79
N PHE A 101 2.92 20.18 14.15
CA PHE A 101 2.00 20.12 13.01
C PHE A 101 0.59 20.59 13.37
N HIS A 102 0.01 20.05 14.46
CA HIS A 102 -1.33 20.42 14.93
C HIS A 102 -1.42 21.90 15.34
N GLU A 103 -0.35 22.46 15.92
CA GLU A 103 -0.26 23.88 16.26
C GLU A 103 -0.33 24.76 15.00
N LYS A 104 0.42 24.42 13.94
CA LYS A 104 0.46 25.22 12.71
C LYS A 104 -0.83 25.18 11.90
N ILE A 105 -1.56 24.07 11.91
CA ILE A 105 -2.87 23.97 11.27
C ILE A 105 -4.01 24.45 12.16
N ALA A 106 -3.78 24.87 13.41
CA ALA A 106 -4.83 25.17 14.38
C ALA A 106 -5.80 26.28 13.92
N LEU A 107 -5.29 27.25 13.18
CA LEU A 107 -6.06 28.38 12.63
C LEU A 107 -6.79 28.04 11.33
N TRP A 108 -6.63 26.83 10.79
CA TRP A 108 -7.26 26.42 9.55
C TRP A 108 -8.72 25.96 9.80
N PRO A 109 -9.59 26.04 8.78
CA PRO A 109 -10.97 25.56 8.89
C PRO A 109 -11.07 24.12 9.41
N ALA A 110 -12.04 23.86 10.28
CA ALA A 110 -12.21 22.56 10.94
C ALA A 110 -12.28 21.38 9.94
N ALA A 111 -13.06 21.52 8.87
CA ALA A 111 -13.17 20.50 7.82
C ALA A 111 -11.82 20.17 7.14
N ILE A 112 -10.94 21.16 6.99
CA ILE A 112 -9.60 20.96 6.41
C ILE A 112 -8.70 20.23 7.41
N ARG A 113 -8.77 20.59 8.70
CA ARG A 113 -7.99 19.94 9.77
C ARG A 113 -8.37 18.47 9.96
N GLU A 114 -9.66 18.14 9.86
CA GLU A 114 -10.15 16.76 9.98
C GLU A 114 -9.63 15.87 8.86
N GLU A 115 -9.70 16.34 7.61
CA GLU A 115 -9.17 15.60 6.45
C GLU A 115 -7.65 15.43 6.56
N ILE A 116 -6.93 16.50 6.91
CA ILE A 116 -5.48 16.46 7.13
C ILE A 116 -5.10 15.49 8.26
N SER A 117 -5.86 15.44 9.35
CA SER A 117 -5.61 14.53 10.47
C SER A 117 -5.80 13.07 10.05
N THR A 118 -6.80 12.81 9.19
CA THR A 118 -7.04 11.49 8.61
C THR A 118 -5.90 11.07 7.67
N LEU A 119 -5.48 11.97 6.77
CA LEU A 119 -4.40 11.71 5.83
C LEU A 119 -3.03 11.55 6.49
N SER A 120 -2.78 12.26 7.59
CA SER A 120 -1.51 12.20 8.32
C SER A 120 -1.45 11.09 9.38
N ALA A 121 -2.56 10.42 9.71
CA ALA A 121 -2.61 9.38 10.74
C ALA A 121 -1.54 8.28 10.59
N PRO A 122 -1.23 7.76 9.38
CA PRO A 122 -0.17 6.76 9.23
C PRO A 122 1.24 7.29 9.50
N VAL A 123 1.46 8.60 9.35
CA VAL A 123 2.76 9.26 9.61
C VAL A 123 3.10 9.22 11.10
N TRP A 124 2.09 9.33 11.96
CA TRP A 124 2.27 9.33 13.41
C TRP A 124 2.37 7.91 13.98
N ALA A 125 1.69 6.94 13.36
CA ALA A 125 1.68 5.54 13.79
C ALA A 125 3.08 4.89 13.80
N SER A 126 3.95 5.23 12.82
CA SER A 126 5.31 4.69 12.76
C SER A 126 6.25 5.25 13.85
N VAL A 127 5.93 6.40 14.44
CA VAL A 127 6.74 7.00 15.53
C VAL A 127 6.44 6.27 16.85
N THR A 128 5.19 5.90 17.09
CA THR A 128 4.75 5.20 18.31
C THR A 128 5.29 3.76 18.38
N GLU A 129 5.44 3.08 17.24
CA GLU A 129 6.06 1.74 17.19
C GLU A 129 7.55 1.76 17.53
N ALA A 130 8.27 2.84 17.18
CA ALA A 130 9.70 2.98 17.48
C ALA A 130 9.97 3.24 18.98
N GLU A 131 9.06 3.92 19.69
CA GLU A 131 9.20 4.21 21.12
C GLU A 131 8.84 3.03 22.04
N SER A 132 8.14 2.02 21.52
CA SER A 132 7.66 0.87 22.30
C SER A 132 8.59 -0.35 22.25
N GLY A 133 9.72 -0.24 21.54
CA GLY A 133 10.66 -1.34 21.29
C GLY A 133 12.03 -1.24 21.97
N SER A 134 12.20 -0.36 22.98
CA SER A 134 13.43 -0.26 23.79
C SER A 134 13.23 -0.69 25.23
#